data_AF-A0A843GQN5-F1
#
_entry.id   AF-A0A843GQN5-F1
#
_cell.length_a   1.000
_cell.length_b   1.000
_cell.length_c   1.000
_cell.angle_alpha   90.00
_cell.angle_beta   90.00
_cell.angle_gamma   90.00
#
_symmetry.space_group_name_H-M   'P 1'
#
loop_
_entity.id
_entity.type
_entity.pdbx_description
1 polymer ?
#
loop_
_entity_poly.entity_id
_entity_poly.type
_entity_poly.pdbx_seq_one_letter_code
_entity_poly.pdbx_strand_id
1 'polypeptide(L)'
;MKCEICGKEFKHLGLHLNYKHKDISHKEYYDKYLKQEGEGFCFTCGMPVKFYDLSHGYQHYCNAKCELADKKIIEKAKTTYKERTGYEHNMYNPESKARVKNTTVEKYGGIGFASNILANKVLITYNNKHDTNITKCNMIVHEMPELEEQRKNTKIKNNNGKYISDEHLKKLIASSTSEENLKKRVNTRREKYGGRYISNKAYEKMQESPYKTYSYANMKLFNKDHKNLCICHCDICNNDYEIELRTLRTRHSAGHILCTICNPLEKQYSILEKELFEFIKNNYNKEILENDRNILENREIDIYLPELKIGFEFDGTFWHADPRFYKPDDLIKEQTAAQIWEKDEAKNKLAESLGIKLIRIKEYDWVNNQEEIKEYIKLLII
;
A
#
# COMPACT_ATOMS: atom_id res chain seq x y z
N MET A 1 -18.94 -69.91 34.15
CA MET A 1 -18.72 -70.38 32.76
C MET A 1 -18.88 -71.88 32.72
N LYS A 2 -19.57 -72.41 31.71
CA LYS A 2 -19.74 -73.85 31.51
C LYS A 2 -18.50 -74.43 30.83
N CYS A 3 -18.06 -75.61 31.25
CA CYS A 3 -17.03 -76.38 30.56
C CYS A 3 -17.70 -77.21 29.44
N GLU A 4 -17.30 -77.02 28.19
CA GLU A 4 -17.87 -77.72 27.02
C GLU A 4 -17.37 -79.18 26.92
N ILE A 5 -16.30 -79.55 27.65
CA ILE A 5 -15.79 -80.92 27.68
C ILE A 5 -16.59 -81.79 28.66
N CYS A 6 -16.93 -81.27 29.85
CA CYS A 6 -17.61 -82.04 30.90
C CYS A 6 -19.01 -81.55 31.28
N GLY A 7 -19.50 -80.48 30.64
CA GLY A 7 -20.84 -79.92 30.81
C GLY A 7 -21.10 -79.19 32.13
N LYS A 8 -20.14 -79.14 33.05
CA LYS A 8 -20.29 -78.56 34.40
C LYS A 8 -19.98 -77.07 34.43
N GLU A 9 -20.66 -76.34 35.31
CA GLU A 9 -20.42 -74.92 35.53
C GLU A 9 -19.36 -74.67 36.59
N PHE A 10 -18.46 -73.73 36.30
CA PHE A 10 -17.40 -73.31 37.20
C PHE A 10 -17.32 -71.79 37.28
N LYS A 11 -17.00 -71.27 38.47
CA LYS A 11 -16.70 -69.85 38.69
C LYS A 11 -15.40 -69.43 38.01
N HIS A 12 -14.39 -70.30 38.02
CA HIS A 12 -13.08 -70.08 37.40
C HIS A 12 -12.75 -71.23 36.44
N LEU A 13 -13.17 -71.11 35.18
CA LEU A 13 -12.99 -72.16 34.18
C LEU A 13 -11.51 -72.49 33.93
N GLY A 14 -10.63 -71.49 33.92
CA GLY A 14 -9.19 -71.70 33.69
C GLY A 14 -8.53 -72.59 34.74
N LEU A 15 -8.90 -72.42 36.03
CA LEU A 15 -8.41 -73.31 37.09
C LEU A 15 -8.92 -74.74 36.89
N HIS A 16 -10.20 -74.90 36.55
CA HIS A 16 -10.77 -76.21 36.26
C HIS A 16 -10.05 -76.94 35.12
N LEU A 17 -9.77 -76.26 34.00
CA LEU A 17 -9.04 -76.82 32.87
C LEU A 17 -7.64 -77.31 33.29
N ASN A 18 -6.90 -76.50 34.07
CA ASN A 18 -5.56 -76.87 34.54
C ASN A 18 -5.53 -78.15 35.39
N TYR A 19 -6.58 -78.41 36.19
CA TYR A 19 -6.62 -79.56 37.08
C TYR A 19 -7.24 -80.81 36.45
N LYS A 20 -8.26 -80.66 35.59
CA LYS A 20 -9.08 -81.77 35.09
C LYS A 20 -8.94 -82.05 33.60
N HIS A 21 -8.38 -81.13 32.82
CA HIS A 21 -8.21 -81.23 31.37
C HIS A 21 -6.80 -80.78 30.98
N LYS A 22 -5.77 -81.49 31.47
CA LYS A 22 -4.36 -81.12 31.29
C LYS A 22 -3.85 -81.23 29.85
N ASP A 23 -4.57 -81.98 29.01
CA ASP A 23 -4.19 -82.25 27.63
C ASP A 23 -4.58 -81.11 26.66
N ILE A 24 -5.17 -80.01 27.17
CA ILE A 24 -5.56 -78.85 26.37
C ILE A 24 -5.15 -77.55 27.06
N SER A 25 -4.46 -76.68 26.33
CA SER A 25 -4.14 -75.33 26.83
C SER A 25 -5.37 -74.43 26.82
N HIS A 26 -5.33 -73.34 27.60
CA HIS A 26 -6.42 -72.36 27.60
C HIS A 26 -6.67 -71.75 26.23
N LYS A 27 -5.61 -71.51 25.44
CA LYS A 27 -5.73 -70.98 24.09
C LYS A 27 -6.40 -71.98 23.16
N GLU A 28 -5.99 -73.24 23.18
CA GLU A 28 -6.59 -74.29 22.34
C GLU A 28 -8.06 -74.54 22.70
N TYR A 29 -8.38 -74.53 24.00
CA TYR A 29 -9.76 -74.62 24.46
C TYR A 29 -10.59 -73.42 23.96
N TYR A 30 -10.05 -72.20 24.08
CA TYR A 30 -10.72 -71.00 23.59
C TYR A 30 -10.95 -71.07 22.07
N ASP A 31 -9.89 -71.38 21.31
CA ASP A 31 -9.94 -71.48 19.85
C ASP A 31 -10.96 -72.52 19.35
N LYS A 32 -11.16 -73.61 20.11
CA LYS A 32 -12.06 -74.70 19.74
C LYS A 32 -13.52 -74.46 20.13
N TYR A 33 -13.78 -73.87 21.29
CA TYR A 33 -15.13 -73.84 21.87
C TYR A 33 -15.71 -72.44 22.08
N LEU A 34 -14.88 -71.40 22.19
CA LEU A 34 -15.31 -70.05 22.58
C LEU A 34 -15.04 -68.98 21.54
N LYS A 35 -14.09 -69.22 20.62
CA LYS A 35 -13.63 -68.22 19.65
C LYS A 35 -14.74 -67.82 18.69
N GLN A 36 -14.91 -66.50 18.54
CA GLN A 36 -15.87 -65.93 17.59
C GLN A 36 -15.21 -65.63 16.24
N GLU A 37 -16.03 -65.53 15.20
CA GLU A 37 -15.57 -65.19 13.85
C GLU A 37 -14.91 -63.79 13.84
N GLY A 38 -13.71 -63.70 13.27
CA GLY A 38 -12.93 -62.45 13.24
C GLY A 38 -12.03 -62.20 14.46
N GLU A 39 -12.09 -63.04 15.51
CA GLU A 39 -11.16 -62.94 16.63
C GLU A 39 -9.75 -63.46 16.31
N GLY A 40 -8.75 -62.92 17.02
CA GLY A 40 -7.35 -63.28 16.84
C GLY A 40 -6.58 -62.39 15.86
N PHE A 41 -7.24 -61.39 15.28
CA PHE A 41 -6.63 -60.42 14.38
C PHE A 41 -6.95 -58.98 14.79
N CYS A 42 -6.02 -58.07 14.53
CA CYS A 42 -6.17 -56.66 14.86
C CYS A 42 -7.23 -56.01 13.97
N PHE A 43 -8.18 -55.29 14.57
CA PHE A 43 -9.26 -54.61 13.83
C PHE A 43 -8.78 -53.53 12.86
N THR A 44 -7.55 -53.03 13.03
CA THR A 44 -6.98 -51.95 12.21
C THR A 44 -6.05 -52.46 11.11
N CYS A 45 -5.15 -53.40 11.42
CA CYS A 45 -4.12 -53.85 10.48
C CYS A 45 -4.22 -55.32 10.07
N GLY A 46 -5.14 -56.09 10.67
CA GLY A 46 -5.33 -57.51 10.37
C GLY A 46 -4.21 -58.43 10.86
N MET A 47 -3.18 -57.92 11.53
CA MET A 47 -2.11 -58.75 12.08
C MET A 47 -2.60 -59.59 13.26
N PRO A 48 -2.05 -60.81 13.45
CA PRO A 48 -2.38 -61.63 14.61
C PRO A 48 -2.17 -60.90 15.93
N VAL A 49 -3.08 -61.11 16.88
CA VAL A 49 -3.05 -60.46 18.20
C VAL A 49 -2.85 -61.48 19.32
N LYS A 50 -2.43 -60.98 20.47
CA LYS A 50 -2.16 -61.79 21.64
C LYS A 50 -3.46 -62.31 22.26
N PHE A 51 -3.48 -63.59 22.62
CA PHE A 51 -4.47 -64.18 23.52
C PHE A 51 -4.14 -63.83 24.98
N TYR A 52 -5.11 -63.34 25.74
CA TYR A 52 -4.94 -63.02 27.16
C TYR A 52 -5.30 -64.21 28.04
N ASP A 53 -6.58 -64.55 28.13
CA ASP A 53 -7.10 -65.66 28.93
C ASP A 53 -8.52 -66.04 28.46
N LEU A 54 -9.11 -67.06 29.09
CA LEU A 54 -10.46 -67.55 28.72
C LEU A 54 -11.59 -66.54 28.94
N SER A 55 -11.39 -65.56 29.82
CA SER A 55 -12.41 -64.56 30.19
C SER A 55 -12.36 -63.35 29.27
N HIS A 56 -11.15 -62.92 28.89
CA HIS A 56 -10.91 -61.73 28.06
C HIS A 56 -10.71 -62.06 26.58
N GLY A 57 -10.32 -63.29 26.24
CA GLY A 57 -10.11 -63.73 24.87
C GLY A 57 -8.89 -63.11 24.20
N TYR A 58 -9.03 -62.78 22.91
CA TYR A 58 -8.00 -62.15 22.10
C TYR A 58 -8.05 -60.62 22.21
N GLN A 59 -6.87 -59.98 22.21
CA GLN A 59 -6.78 -58.53 22.13
C GLN A 59 -7.38 -58.00 20.83
N HIS A 60 -8.07 -56.87 20.86
CA HIS A 60 -8.65 -56.29 19.63
C HIS A 60 -7.63 -55.58 18.72
N TYR A 61 -6.49 -55.14 19.30
CA TYR A 61 -5.46 -54.38 18.59
C TYR A 61 -4.07 -54.92 18.90
N CYS A 62 -3.15 -54.88 17.94
CA CYS A 62 -1.79 -55.37 18.16
C CYS A 62 -0.92 -54.40 18.98
N ASN A 63 -1.30 -53.13 19.05
CA ASN A 63 -0.66 -52.10 19.87
C ASN A 63 -1.56 -50.85 19.98
N ALA A 64 -1.19 -49.94 20.88
CA ALA A 64 -1.88 -48.66 21.09
C ALA A 64 -1.97 -47.80 19.81
N LYS A 65 -0.99 -47.90 18.90
CA LYS A 65 -1.04 -47.15 17.63
C LYS A 65 -2.20 -47.64 16.75
N CYS A 66 -2.42 -48.96 16.67
CA CYS A 66 -3.53 -49.51 15.90
C CYS A 66 -4.88 -49.21 16.55
N GLU A 67 -4.97 -49.27 17.87
CA GLU A 67 -6.17 -48.88 18.63
C GLU A 67 -6.54 -47.41 18.37
N LEU A 68 -5.58 -46.49 18.49
CA LEU A 68 -5.79 -45.07 18.26
C LEU A 68 -6.05 -44.71 16.80
N ALA A 69 -5.72 -45.61 15.86
CA ALA A 69 -6.00 -45.46 14.44
C ALA A 69 -7.37 -46.02 14.03
N ASP A 70 -8.07 -46.74 14.93
CA ASP A 70 -9.42 -47.24 14.66
C ASP A 70 -10.40 -46.06 14.54
N LYS A 71 -11.13 -46.01 13.43
CA LYS A 71 -12.16 -44.99 13.14
C LYS A 71 -13.20 -44.92 14.25
N LYS A 72 -13.61 -46.05 14.85
CA LYS A 72 -14.60 -46.07 15.94
C LYS A 72 -14.07 -45.36 17.18
N ILE A 73 -12.80 -45.57 17.51
CA ILE A 73 -12.14 -44.93 18.66
C ILE A 73 -11.97 -43.43 18.39
N ILE A 74 -11.54 -43.06 17.18
CA ILE A 74 -11.38 -41.65 16.76
C ILE A 74 -12.72 -40.90 16.84
N GLU A 75 -13.79 -41.45 16.28
CA GLU A 75 -15.11 -40.79 16.27
C GLU A 75 -15.73 -40.71 17.68
N LYS A 76 -15.55 -41.74 18.51
CA LYS A 76 -15.95 -41.69 19.93
C LYS A 76 -15.22 -40.58 20.67
N ALA A 77 -13.91 -40.45 20.46
CA ALA A 77 -13.10 -39.42 21.10
C ALA A 77 -13.50 -38.00 20.67
N LYS A 78 -13.77 -37.78 19.37
CA LYS A 78 -14.30 -36.51 18.85
C LYS A 78 -15.65 -36.16 19.46
N THR A 79 -16.60 -37.10 19.45
CA THR A 79 -17.95 -36.92 19.98
C THR A 79 -17.91 -36.56 21.47
N THR A 80 -17.17 -37.34 22.27
CA THR A 80 -17.00 -37.09 23.71
C THR A 80 -16.38 -35.70 23.97
N TYR A 81 -15.39 -35.30 23.17
CA TYR A 81 -14.75 -34.00 23.31
C TYR A 81 -15.71 -32.84 22.94
N LYS A 82 -16.48 -33.02 21.87
CA LYS A 82 -17.51 -32.07 21.43
C LYS A 82 -18.62 -31.92 22.45
N GLU A 83 -19.12 -33.01 23.02
CA GLU A 83 -20.14 -32.99 24.08
C GLU A 83 -19.66 -32.23 25.32
N ARG A 84 -18.39 -32.44 25.71
CA ARG A 84 -17.82 -31.80 26.89
C ARG A 84 -17.47 -30.32 26.71
N THR A 85 -17.05 -29.92 25.50
CA THR A 85 -16.43 -28.60 25.28
C THR A 85 -17.13 -27.73 24.24
N GLY A 86 -18.06 -28.29 23.47
CA GLY A 86 -18.70 -27.65 22.32
C GLY A 86 -17.85 -27.59 21.05
N TYR A 87 -16.59 -28.04 21.08
CA TYR A 87 -15.66 -27.96 19.95
C TYR A 87 -15.35 -29.33 19.35
N GLU A 88 -15.27 -29.41 18.02
CA GLU A 88 -14.93 -30.64 17.27
C GLU A 88 -13.47 -31.09 17.48
N HIS A 89 -12.59 -30.16 17.86
CA HIS A 89 -11.18 -30.44 18.00
C HIS A 89 -10.51 -29.54 19.03
N ASN A 90 -9.49 -30.08 19.70
CA ASN A 90 -8.72 -29.38 20.72
C ASN A 90 -8.08 -28.07 20.23
N MET A 91 -7.68 -28.02 18.95
CA MET A 91 -7.13 -26.81 18.34
C MET A 91 -8.20 -25.79 17.96
N TYR A 92 -9.50 -26.12 18.02
CA TYR A 92 -10.56 -25.15 17.85
C TYR A 92 -10.97 -24.52 19.19
N ASN A 93 -10.81 -25.26 20.29
CA ASN A 93 -11.05 -24.77 21.65
C ASN A 93 -10.08 -23.62 22.03
N PRO A 94 -10.59 -22.41 22.33
CA PRO A 94 -9.79 -21.24 22.73
C PRO A 94 -8.98 -21.43 24.01
N GLU A 95 -9.52 -22.12 25.02
CA GLU A 95 -8.83 -22.37 26.30
C GLU A 95 -7.62 -23.26 26.10
N SER A 96 -7.77 -24.32 25.30
CA SER A 96 -6.67 -25.21 24.95
C SER A 96 -5.59 -24.49 24.14
N LYS A 97 -5.97 -23.63 23.18
CA LYS A 97 -5.03 -22.77 22.45
C LYS A 97 -4.26 -21.85 23.41
N ALA A 98 -4.95 -21.21 24.34
CA ALA A 98 -4.34 -20.32 25.32
C ALA A 98 -3.38 -21.07 26.25
N ARG A 99 -3.77 -22.26 26.74
CA ARG A 99 -2.92 -23.12 27.57
C ARG A 99 -1.63 -23.52 26.84
N VAL A 100 -1.73 -24.00 25.59
CA VAL A 100 -0.54 -24.36 24.78
C VAL A 100 0.35 -23.14 24.56
N LYS A 101 -0.24 -21.99 24.26
CA LYS A 101 0.50 -20.73 24.11
C LYS A 101 1.25 -20.36 25.39
N ASN A 102 0.58 -20.32 26.53
CA ASN A 102 1.16 -19.93 27.81
C ASN A 102 2.29 -20.86 28.23
N THR A 103 2.06 -22.18 28.21
CA THR A 103 3.11 -23.15 28.57
C THR A 103 4.34 -23.06 27.68
N THR A 104 4.17 -22.73 26.39
CA THR A 104 5.28 -22.58 25.45
C THR A 104 6.05 -21.28 25.73
N VAL A 105 5.35 -20.19 26.03
CA VAL A 105 5.96 -18.91 26.42
C VAL A 105 6.68 -19.04 27.76
N GLU A 106 6.09 -19.68 28.76
CA GLU A 106 6.71 -19.93 30.07
C GLU A 106 7.98 -20.77 29.97
N LYS A 107 7.93 -21.88 29.22
CA LYS A 107 9.06 -22.81 29.11
C LYS A 107 10.17 -22.33 28.19
N TYR A 108 9.82 -21.60 27.13
CA TYR A 108 10.75 -21.31 26.05
C TYR A 108 10.91 -19.81 25.74
N GLY A 109 10.26 -18.93 26.50
CA GLY A 109 10.35 -17.48 26.33
C GLY A 109 9.70 -16.93 25.06
N GLY A 110 8.93 -17.76 24.33
CA GLY A 110 8.31 -17.36 23.07
C GLY A 110 7.66 -18.53 22.34
N ILE A 111 6.93 -18.25 21.26
CA ILE A 111 6.20 -19.24 20.48
C ILE A 111 6.91 -19.50 19.15
N GLY A 112 7.15 -20.76 18.82
CA GLY A 112 7.81 -21.14 17.56
C GLY A 112 9.18 -20.48 17.43
N PHE A 113 9.46 -19.85 16.28
CA PHE A 113 10.74 -19.18 16.01
C PHE A 113 10.92 -17.85 16.77
N ALA A 114 9.88 -17.31 17.42
CA ALA A 114 10.05 -16.17 18.31
C ALA A 114 10.77 -16.56 19.62
N SER A 115 10.81 -17.85 19.96
CA SER A 115 11.67 -18.38 21.02
C SER A 115 13.06 -18.67 20.45
N ASN A 116 14.09 -18.01 21.01
CA ASN A 116 15.48 -18.32 20.67
C ASN A 116 15.85 -19.77 20.99
N ILE A 117 15.29 -20.33 22.07
CA ILE A 117 15.55 -21.72 22.49
C ILE A 117 15.03 -22.69 21.42
N LEU A 118 13.79 -22.52 20.98
CA LEU A 118 13.19 -23.38 19.96
C LEU A 118 13.85 -23.18 18.60
N ALA A 119 14.12 -21.94 18.21
CA ALA A 119 14.82 -21.60 16.98
C ALA A 119 16.21 -22.27 16.90
N ASN A 120 16.99 -22.22 17.98
CA ASN A 120 18.30 -22.84 18.04
C ASN A 120 18.23 -24.37 17.99
N LYS A 121 17.24 -24.99 18.66
CA LYS A 121 17.05 -26.45 18.60
C LYS A 121 16.75 -26.94 17.18
N VAL A 122 15.90 -26.21 16.45
CA VAL A 122 15.59 -26.50 15.05
C VAL A 122 16.85 -26.35 14.19
N LEU A 123 17.61 -25.26 14.37
CA LEU A 123 18.83 -24.99 13.63
C LEU A 123 19.88 -26.11 13.81
N ILE A 124 20.13 -26.53 15.05
CA ILE A 124 21.08 -27.60 15.37
C ILE A 124 20.65 -28.92 14.69
N THR A 125 19.36 -29.25 14.79
CA THR A 125 18.83 -30.49 14.22
C THR A 125 18.98 -30.50 12.69
N TYR A 126 18.73 -29.35 12.05
CA TYR A 126 18.89 -29.18 10.61
C TYR A 126 20.36 -29.33 10.19
N ASN A 127 21.27 -28.59 10.83
CA ASN A 127 22.70 -28.63 10.55
C ASN A 127 23.25 -30.06 10.68
N ASN A 128 22.87 -30.78 11.73
CA ASN A 128 23.30 -32.17 11.92
C ASN A 128 22.76 -33.13 10.84
N LYS A 129 21.52 -32.92 10.39
CA LYS A 129 20.89 -33.81 9.38
C LYS A 129 21.42 -33.57 7.97
N HIS A 130 21.83 -32.33 7.67
CA HIS A 130 22.18 -31.89 6.33
C HIS A 130 23.67 -31.54 6.16
N ASP A 131 24.47 -31.70 7.21
CA ASP A 131 25.89 -31.33 7.24
C ASP A 131 26.13 -29.87 6.81
N THR A 132 25.41 -28.95 7.43
CA THR A 132 25.49 -27.50 7.14
C THR A 132 25.96 -26.71 8.37
N ASN A 133 26.48 -25.50 8.15
CA ASN A 133 26.91 -24.60 9.23
C ASN A 133 26.10 -23.29 9.26
N ILE A 134 24.78 -23.41 9.34
CA ILE A 134 23.89 -22.27 9.39
C ILE A 134 23.93 -21.66 10.80
N THR A 135 24.12 -20.34 10.90
CA THR A 135 24.34 -19.63 12.17
C THR A 135 23.10 -18.93 12.72
N LYS A 136 22.04 -18.78 11.92
CA LYS A 136 20.80 -18.10 12.37
C LYS A 136 19.56 -18.73 11.75
N CYS A 137 18.56 -19.01 12.60
CA CYS A 137 17.27 -19.55 12.17
C CYS A 137 16.34 -18.48 11.54
N ASN A 138 16.76 -17.21 11.52
CA ASN A 138 15.97 -16.12 10.96
C ASN A 138 16.17 -16.00 9.45
N MET A 139 15.14 -16.37 8.70
CA MET A 139 14.89 -15.96 7.31
C MET A 139 15.82 -16.49 6.21
N ILE A 140 16.10 -17.79 6.23
CA ILE A 140 16.76 -18.46 5.11
C ILE A 140 15.68 -19.02 4.18
N VAL A 141 15.02 -18.12 3.47
CA VAL A 141 14.35 -18.48 2.21
C VAL A 141 15.11 -17.82 1.08
N HIS A 142 15.49 -16.55 1.25
CA HIS A 142 16.25 -15.78 0.26
C HIS A 142 17.68 -16.26 0.04
N GLU A 143 18.32 -16.89 1.02
CA GLU A 143 19.67 -17.47 0.89
C GLU A 143 19.62 -18.94 0.41
N MET A 144 18.43 -19.49 0.15
CA MET A 144 18.22 -20.86 -0.36
C MET A 144 17.23 -20.83 -1.53
N PRO A 145 17.68 -20.40 -2.73
CA PRO A 145 16.82 -20.17 -3.89
C PRO A 145 15.94 -21.39 -4.23
N GLU A 146 16.48 -22.60 -4.08
CA GLU A 146 15.78 -23.85 -4.35
C GLU A 146 14.56 -24.08 -3.44
N LEU A 147 14.66 -23.74 -2.15
CA LEU A 147 13.53 -23.85 -1.21
C LEU A 147 12.49 -22.75 -1.44
N GLU A 148 12.93 -21.57 -1.86
CA GLU A 148 12.04 -20.48 -2.25
C GLU A 148 11.21 -20.86 -3.49
N GLU A 149 11.88 -21.45 -4.49
CA GLU A 149 11.28 -22.00 -5.71
C GLU A 149 10.26 -23.09 -5.37
N GLN A 150 10.62 -24.08 -4.55
CA GLN A 150 9.72 -25.16 -4.13
C GLN A 150 8.48 -24.66 -3.39
N ARG A 151 8.65 -23.68 -2.49
CA ARG A 151 7.53 -23.04 -1.78
C ARG A 151 6.61 -22.29 -2.73
N LYS A 152 7.17 -21.55 -3.69
CA LYS A 152 6.43 -20.83 -4.72
C LYS A 152 5.62 -21.81 -5.58
N ASN A 153 6.26 -22.88 -6.05
CA ASN A 153 5.63 -23.91 -6.88
C ASN A 153 4.50 -24.64 -6.13
N THR A 154 4.70 -24.91 -4.84
CA THR A 154 3.66 -25.54 -4.00
C THR A 154 2.44 -24.63 -3.85
N LYS A 155 2.63 -23.32 -3.62
CA LYS A 155 1.54 -22.35 -3.54
C LYS A 155 0.79 -22.23 -4.86
N ILE A 156 1.51 -22.15 -5.97
CA ILE A 156 0.95 -22.10 -7.33
C ILE A 156 0.12 -23.34 -7.62
N LYS A 157 0.66 -24.53 -7.33
CA LYS A 157 -0.05 -25.81 -7.51
C LYS A 157 -1.34 -25.87 -6.69
N ASN A 158 -1.31 -25.43 -5.43
CA ASN A 158 -2.46 -25.50 -4.54
C ASN A 158 -3.55 -24.45 -4.85
N ASN A 159 -3.21 -23.40 -5.60
CA ASN A 159 -4.10 -22.28 -5.90
C ASN A 159 -4.37 -22.16 -7.42
N ASN A 160 -4.49 -23.28 -8.14
CA ASN A 160 -4.82 -23.33 -9.57
C ASN A 160 -3.96 -22.40 -10.44
N GLY A 161 -2.65 -22.40 -10.22
CA GLY A 161 -1.71 -21.59 -11.02
C GLY A 161 -1.44 -20.19 -10.45
N LYS A 162 -2.13 -19.76 -9.39
CA LYS A 162 -1.91 -18.44 -8.77
C LYS A 162 -1.03 -18.53 -7.53
N TYR A 163 -0.23 -17.50 -7.24
CA TYR A 163 0.58 -17.48 -6.01
C TYR A 163 -0.28 -17.42 -4.72
N ILE A 164 -1.46 -16.80 -4.82
CA ILE A 164 -2.43 -16.63 -3.74
C ILE A 164 -3.84 -16.89 -4.30
N SER A 165 -4.73 -17.47 -3.49
CA SER A 165 -6.14 -17.63 -3.88
C SER A 165 -6.85 -16.27 -3.90
N ASP A 166 -7.83 -16.11 -4.79
CA ASP A 166 -8.58 -14.85 -4.93
C ASP A 166 -9.32 -14.48 -3.63
N GLU A 167 -9.82 -15.47 -2.90
CA GLU A 167 -10.48 -15.27 -1.59
C GLU A 167 -9.49 -14.71 -0.55
N HIS A 168 -8.29 -15.26 -0.48
CA HIS A 168 -7.28 -14.79 0.45
C HIS A 168 -6.76 -13.40 0.05
N LEU A 169 -6.59 -13.15 -1.25
CA LEU A 169 -6.22 -11.82 -1.76
C LEU A 169 -7.26 -10.77 -1.36
N LYS A 170 -8.56 -11.05 -1.51
CA LYS A 170 -9.63 -10.16 -1.05
C LYS A 170 -9.56 -9.88 0.46
N LYS A 171 -9.32 -10.89 1.29
CA LYS A 171 -9.16 -10.73 2.75
C LYS A 171 -7.93 -9.88 3.10
N LEU A 172 -6.83 -10.05 2.37
CA LEU A 172 -5.62 -9.24 2.54
C LEU A 172 -5.86 -7.78 2.17
N ILE A 173 -6.52 -7.53 1.04
CA ILE A 173 -6.87 -6.17 0.62
C ILE A 173 -7.78 -5.53 1.68
N ALA A 174 -8.89 -6.18 2.04
CA ALA A 174 -9.84 -5.67 3.02
C ALA A 174 -9.20 -5.40 4.39
N SER A 175 -8.34 -6.30 4.87
CA SER A 175 -7.61 -6.06 6.13
C SER A 175 -6.60 -4.92 6.01
N SER A 176 -5.89 -4.80 4.88
CA SER A 176 -4.89 -3.76 4.66
C SER A 176 -5.49 -2.35 4.48
N THR A 177 -6.73 -2.27 4.00
CA THR A 177 -7.45 -0.99 3.78
C THR A 177 -8.35 -0.60 4.94
N SER A 178 -8.60 -1.51 5.89
CA SER A 178 -9.37 -1.18 7.08
C SER A 178 -8.72 -0.05 7.88
N GLU A 179 -9.54 0.91 8.30
CA GLU A 179 -9.09 2.13 8.96
C GLU A 179 -8.34 1.82 10.27
N GLU A 180 -8.77 0.80 11.00
CA GLU A 180 -8.12 0.33 12.23
C GLU A 180 -6.68 -0.15 11.97
N ASN A 181 -6.47 -0.96 10.93
CA ASN A 181 -5.13 -1.46 10.60
C ASN A 181 -4.23 -0.37 10.04
N LEU A 182 -4.79 0.59 9.28
CA LEU A 182 -4.05 1.77 8.83
C LEU A 182 -3.56 2.60 10.02
N LYS A 183 -4.44 2.89 10.99
CA LYS A 183 -4.09 3.60 12.23
C LYS A 183 -3.01 2.86 13.02
N LYS A 184 -3.18 1.55 13.25
CA LYS A 184 -2.17 0.71 13.92
C LYS A 184 -0.82 0.78 13.20
N ARG A 185 -0.80 0.65 11.87
CA ARG A 185 0.43 0.67 11.07
C ARG A 185 1.16 2.01 11.14
N VAL A 186 0.42 3.12 11.15
CA VAL A 186 0.98 4.47 11.33
C VAL A 186 1.54 4.62 12.74
N ASN A 187 0.80 4.23 13.78
CA ASN A 187 1.23 4.36 15.17
C ASN A 187 2.49 3.54 15.45
N THR A 188 2.53 2.27 15.04
CA THR A 188 3.72 1.41 15.20
C THR A 188 4.94 2.01 14.52
N ARG A 189 4.79 2.61 13.34
CA ARG A 189 5.90 3.28 12.65
C ARG A 189 6.35 4.53 13.40
N ARG A 190 5.41 5.35 13.87
CA ARG A 190 5.71 6.55 14.66
C ARG A 190 6.41 6.21 15.97
N GLU A 191 5.91 5.24 16.74
CA GLU A 191 6.58 4.77 17.96
C GLU A 191 8.00 4.29 17.68
N LYS A 192 8.16 3.46 16.64
CA LYS A 192 9.46 2.90 16.26
C LYS A 192 10.46 3.95 15.77
N TYR A 193 9.99 5.04 15.16
CA TYR A 193 10.84 6.07 14.54
C TYR A 193 10.68 7.45 15.19
N GLY A 194 10.35 7.51 16.49
CA GLY A 194 10.34 8.75 17.26
C GLY A 194 9.37 9.83 16.73
N GLY A 195 8.15 9.41 16.41
CA GLY A 195 7.08 10.27 15.87
C GLY A 195 6.98 10.30 14.34
N ARG A 196 7.92 9.70 13.61
CA ARG A 196 7.96 9.73 12.13
C ARG A 196 7.34 8.47 11.50
N TYR A 197 6.72 8.63 10.32
CA TYR A 197 6.18 7.49 9.58
C TYR A 197 7.25 6.70 8.80
N ILE A 198 8.33 7.36 8.42
CA ILE A 198 9.45 6.78 7.67
C ILE A 198 10.67 6.59 8.59
N SER A 199 11.55 5.65 8.24
CA SER A 199 12.77 5.39 9.01
C SER A 199 13.75 6.56 8.94
N ASN A 200 14.60 6.72 9.96
CA ASN A 200 15.61 7.78 9.98
C ASN A 200 16.53 7.73 8.75
N LYS A 201 17.00 6.54 8.35
CA LYS A 201 17.80 6.35 7.14
C LYS A 201 17.07 6.77 5.84
N ALA A 202 15.76 6.51 5.75
CA ALA A 202 14.96 6.95 4.60
C ALA A 202 14.73 8.47 4.64
N TYR A 203 14.55 9.02 5.84
CA TYR A 203 14.42 10.45 6.07
C TYR A 203 15.71 11.20 5.69
N GLU A 204 16.88 10.73 6.14
CA GLU A 204 18.20 11.29 5.79
C GLU A 204 18.43 11.28 4.27
N LYS A 205 18.19 10.15 3.60
CA LYS A 205 18.26 10.07 2.13
C LYS A 205 17.31 11.04 1.43
N MET A 206 16.12 11.26 2.00
CA MET A 206 15.15 12.22 1.47
C MET A 206 15.61 13.68 1.67
N GLN A 207 16.42 13.96 2.69
CA GLN A 207 16.99 15.29 2.96
C GLN A 207 18.21 15.61 2.07
N GLU A 208 18.99 14.61 1.69
CA GLU A 208 20.10 14.78 0.71
C GLU A 208 19.59 14.92 -0.74
N SER A 209 18.42 14.36 -1.04
CA SER A 209 17.86 14.32 -2.40
C SER A 209 17.68 15.70 -3.06
N PRO A 210 17.17 16.76 -2.42
CA PRO A 210 16.98 18.06 -3.05
C PRO A 210 18.31 18.64 -3.56
N TYR A 211 19.38 18.57 -2.77
CA TYR A 211 20.70 19.11 -3.15
C TYR A 211 21.28 18.38 -4.37
N LYS A 212 21.04 17.06 -4.47
CA LYS A 212 21.44 16.27 -5.64
C LYS A 212 20.55 16.50 -6.86
N THR A 213 19.24 16.69 -6.65
CA THR A 213 18.26 16.91 -7.74
C THR A 213 18.38 18.30 -8.37
N TYR A 214 18.77 19.33 -7.60
CA TYR A 214 18.95 20.70 -8.09
C TYR A 214 20.41 21.15 -8.07
N SER A 215 21.33 20.23 -8.39
CA SER A 215 22.76 20.54 -8.44
C SER A 215 23.10 21.67 -9.41
N TYR A 216 22.23 21.95 -10.39
CA TYR A 216 22.36 23.05 -11.34
C TYR A 216 22.13 24.45 -10.75
N ALA A 217 21.57 24.56 -9.54
CA ALA A 217 21.13 25.83 -8.96
C ALA A 217 22.02 26.36 -7.84
N ASN A 218 23.20 25.75 -7.59
CA ASN A 218 24.11 26.09 -6.47
C ASN A 218 23.34 26.36 -5.16
N MET A 219 22.45 25.43 -4.81
CA MET A 219 21.50 25.59 -3.72
C MET A 219 22.19 25.41 -2.37
N LYS A 220 22.09 26.43 -1.52
CA LYS A 220 22.69 26.47 -0.18
C LYS A 220 21.73 25.99 0.90
N LEU A 221 20.45 26.37 0.79
CA LEU A 221 19.42 26.01 1.76
C LEU A 221 18.09 25.71 1.06
N PHE A 222 17.36 24.73 1.58
CA PHE A 222 16.02 24.38 1.15
C PHE A 222 15.07 24.34 2.35
N ASN A 223 14.07 25.22 2.37
CA ASN A 223 13.02 25.22 3.38
C ASN A 223 11.72 24.61 2.83
N LYS A 224 11.24 23.54 3.46
CA LYS A 224 10.05 22.77 3.09
C LYS A 224 8.73 23.31 3.66
N ASP A 225 8.73 24.49 4.26
CA ASP A 225 7.50 25.17 4.71
C ASP A 225 6.57 25.51 3.52
N HIS A 226 5.40 26.12 3.81
CA HIS A 226 4.26 26.36 2.89
C HIS A 226 4.57 27.01 1.52
N LYS A 227 5.81 27.45 1.24
CA LYS A 227 6.25 28.03 -0.04
C LYS A 227 7.44 27.32 -0.72
N ASN A 228 7.97 26.20 -0.20
CA ASN A 228 9.14 25.50 -0.80
C ASN A 228 10.26 26.46 -1.26
N LEU A 229 10.71 27.31 -0.35
CA LEU A 229 11.63 28.40 -0.63
C LEU A 229 13.08 27.88 -0.65
N CYS A 230 13.87 28.32 -1.63
CA CYS A 230 15.28 27.95 -1.78
C CYS A 230 16.16 29.21 -1.66
N ILE A 231 17.33 29.06 -1.03
CA ILE A 231 18.43 30.04 -1.12
C ILE A 231 19.52 29.43 -1.98
N CYS A 232 19.86 30.13 -3.06
CA CYS A 232 20.81 29.71 -4.08
C CYS A 232 21.92 30.75 -4.22
N HIS A 233 23.11 30.32 -4.63
CA HIS A 233 24.20 31.23 -4.99
C HIS A 233 24.23 31.47 -6.51
N CYS A 234 24.44 32.72 -6.94
CA CYS A 234 24.57 33.06 -8.35
C CYS A 234 26.02 33.30 -8.72
N ASP A 235 26.56 32.50 -9.63
CA ASP A 235 27.94 32.66 -10.12
C ASP A 235 28.12 33.90 -11.03
N ILE A 236 27.04 34.49 -11.53
CA ILE A 236 27.07 35.67 -12.42
C ILE A 236 27.24 36.95 -11.61
N CYS A 237 26.38 37.19 -10.62
CA CYS A 237 26.43 38.40 -9.79
C CYS A 237 27.11 38.19 -8.43
N ASN A 238 27.56 36.97 -8.14
CA ASN A 238 28.22 36.58 -6.89
C ASN A 238 27.40 36.89 -5.62
N ASN A 239 26.07 36.89 -5.72
CA ASN A 239 25.16 37.13 -4.61
C ASN A 239 24.30 35.90 -4.34
N ASP A 240 23.87 35.76 -3.08
CA ASP A 240 22.85 34.79 -2.69
C ASP A 240 21.47 35.36 -2.99
N TYR A 241 20.58 34.54 -3.54
CA TYR A 241 19.24 34.94 -3.93
C TYR A 241 18.20 33.93 -3.47
N GLU A 242 17.00 34.43 -3.18
CA GLU A 242 15.85 33.64 -2.75
C GLU A 242 14.93 33.36 -3.94
N ILE A 243 14.45 32.12 -4.07
CA ILE A 243 13.55 31.71 -5.15
C ILE A 243 12.65 30.55 -4.71
N GLU A 244 11.38 30.55 -5.16
CA GLU A 244 10.50 29.40 -4.98
C GLU A 244 10.98 28.21 -5.82
N LEU A 245 10.93 26.99 -5.27
CA LEU A 245 11.38 25.79 -5.98
C LEU A 245 10.65 25.59 -7.33
N ARG A 246 9.36 25.94 -7.40
CA ARG A 246 8.60 25.88 -8.66
C ARG A 246 9.21 26.81 -9.70
N THR A 247 9.43 28.07 -9.34
CA THR A 247 10.01 29.10 -10.21
C THR A 247 11.42 28.74 -10.65
N LEU A 248 12.24 28.20 -9.74
CA LEU A 248 13.59 27.71 -10.05
C LEU A 248 13.56 26.65 -11.17
N ARG A 249 12.68 25.65 -11.03
CA ARG A 249 12.52 24.58 -12.05
C ARG A 249 12.05 25.12 -13.38
N THR A 250 11.04 26.01 -13.36
CA THR A 250 10.49 26.61 -14.58
C THR A 250 11.54 27.43 -15.33
N ARG A 251 12.33 28.25 -14.62
CA ARG A 251 13.44 29.00 -15.21
C ARG A 251 14.50 28.10 -15.82
N HIS A 252 14.89 27.03 -15.11
CA HIS A 252 15.85 26.06 -15.63
C HIS A 252 15.35 25.35 -16.90
N SER A 253 14.10 24.87 -16.91
CA SER A 253 13.53 24.21 -18.10
C SER A 253 13.42 25.13 -19.31
N ALA A 254 13.23 26.43 -19.09
CA ALA A 254 13.15 27.44 -20.13
C ALA A 254 14.52 28.04 -20.52
N GLY A 255 15.62 27.60 -19.87
CA GLY A 255 16.96 28.13 -20.12
C GLY A 255 17.17 29.58 -19.64
N HIS A 256 16.32 30.08 -18.74
CA HIS A 256 16.44 31.43 -18.19
C HIS A 256 17.43 31.52 -17.03
N ILE A 257 17.95 32.72 -16.80
CA ILE A 257 18.77 33.03 -15.62
C ILE A 257 17.94 32.76 -14.35
N LEU A 258 18.46 31.88 -13.49
CA LEU A 258 17.78 31.42 -12.28
C LEU A 258 17.67 32.52 -11.23
N CYS A 259 18.74 33.31 -11.09
CA CYS A 259 18.90 34.34 -10.06
C CYS A 259 17.76 35.37 -10.07
N THR A 260 17.10 35.54 -8.94
CA THR A 260 16.03 36.55 -8.77
C THR A 260 16.56 37.97 -8.64
N ILE A 261 17.88 38.14 -8.54
CA ILE A 261 18.55 39.45 -8.63
C ILE A 261 18.88 39.78 -10.10
N CYS A 262 19.49 38.83 -10.83
CA CYS A 262 19.82 39.02 -12.25
C CYS A 262 18.61 38.96 -13.18
N ASN A 263 17.56 38.27 -12.75
CA ASN A 263 16.28 38.14 -13.43
C ASN A 263 15.17 38.37 -12.39
N PRO A 264 14.83 39.64 -12.07
CA PRO A 264 13.83 39.99 -11.07
C PRO A 264 12.46 39.37 -11.32
N LEU A 265 11.73 39.07 -10.25
CA LEU A 265 10.37 38.51 -10.31
C LEU A 265 9.28 39.60 -10.48
N GLU A 266 9.66 40.85 -10.74
CA GLU A 266 8.73 41.97 -10.62
C GLU A 266 7.72 42.10 -11.78
N LYS A 267 6.46 42.09 -11.35
CA LYS A 267 5.17 42.45 -11.97
C LYS A 267 4.66 41.63 -13.16
N GLN A 268 3.45 41.11 -12.94
CA GLN A 268 2.60 40.36 -13.88
C GLN A 268 2.08 41.27 -15.00
N TYR A 269 2.96 41.75 -15.85
CA TYR A 269 2.56 42.10 -17.21
C TYR A 269 2.73 40.84 -18.03
N SER A 270 1.75 40.54 -18.90
CA SER A 270 2.01 39.52 -19.91
C SER A 270 3.23 40.01 -20.71
N ILE A 271 4.22 39.14 -20.98
CA ILE A 271 5.36 39.50 -21.85
C ILE A 271 4.83 40.12 -23.16
N LEU A 272 3.68 39.62 -23.61
CA LEU A 272 2.98 40.06 -24.81
C LEU A 272 2.36 41.46 -24.69
N GLU A 273 1.89 41.85 -23.50
CA GLU A 273 1.37 43.20 -23.23
C GLU A 273 2.50 44.23 -23.33
N LYS A 274 3.68 43.90 -22.80
CA LYS A 274 4.89 44.73 -22.97
C LYS A 274 5.35 44.80 -24.42
N GLU A 275 5.26 43.71 -25.17
CA GLU A 275 5.53 43.72 -26.61
C GLU A 275 4.58 44.65 -27.37
N LEU A 276 3.28 44.64 -27.02
CA LEU A 276 2.29 45.56 -27.58
C LEU A 276 2.64 47.01 -27.22
N PHE A 277 2.98 47.30 -25.96
CA PHE A 277 3.38 48.64 -25.53
C PHE A 277 4.61 49.14 -26.28
N GLU A 278 5.68 48.35 -26.33
CA GLU A 278 6.90 48.73 -27.06
C GLU A 278 6.63 48.89 -28.55
N PHE A 279 5.73 48.09 -29.15
CA PHE A 279 5.31 48.29 -30.53
C PHE A 279 4.60 49.63 -30.73
N ILE A 280 3.61 49.97 -29.90
CA ILE A 280 2.90 51.26 -29.99
C ILE A 280 3.87 52.43 -29.79
N LYS A 281 4.70 52.36 -28.76
CA LYS A 281 5.72 53.38 -28.45
C LYS A 281 6.71 53.63 -29.59
N ASN A 282 7.08 52.59 -30.33
CA ASN A 282 7.96 52.72 -31.49
C ASN A 282 7.26 53.25 -32.76
N ASN A 283 5.93 53.26 -32.81
CA ASN A 283 5.14 53.69 -33.97
C ASN A 283 4.28 54.94 -33.70
N TYR A 284 4.26 55.45 -32.47
CA TYR A 284 3.52 56.64 -32.06
C TYR A 284 4.43 57.58 -31.24
N ASN A 285 4.53 58.84 -31.65
CA ASN A 285 5.52 59.78 -31.13
C ASN A 285 4.97 60.81 -30.13
N LYS A 286 3.73 60.64 -29.67
CA LYS A 286 3.05 61.56 -28.75
C LYS A 286 2.86 60.90 -27.38
N GLU A 287 2.04 61.49 -26.52
CA GLU A 287 1.84 61.01 -25.15
C GLU A 287 1.21 59.62 -25.11
N ILE A 288 1.80 58.71 -24.32
CA ILE A 288 1.31 57.37 -24.07
C ILE A 288 1.22 57.19 -22.56
N LEU A 289 0.05 56.81 -22.06
CA LEU A 289 -0.17 56.51 -20.64
C LEU A 289 -0.33 55.00 -20.46
N GLU A 290 0.51 54.40 -19.63
CA GLU A 290 0.44 52.98 -19.28
C GLU A 290 -0.38 52.77 -17.99
N ASN A 291 -1.22 51.74 -17.98
CA ASN A 291 -2.01 51.33 -16.81
C ASN A 291 -2.81 52.49 -16.18
N ASP A 292 -3.36 53.38 -17.00
CA ASP A 292 -4.07 54.55 -16.48
C ASP A 292 -5.40 54.13 -15.85
N ARG A 293 -5.62 54.54 -14.60
CA ARG A 293 -6.86 54.32 -13.86
C ARG A 293 -7.70 55.59 -13.69
N ASN A 294 -7.16 56.74 -14.07
CA ASN A 294 -7.79 58.03 -13.78
C ASN A 294 -8.94 58.32 -14.75
N ILE A 295 -8.79 57.89 -16.00
CA ILE A 295 -9.68 58.27 -17.09
C ILE A 295 -10.99 57.48 -17.07
N LEU A 296 -10.96 56.24 -16.58
CA LEU A 296 -12.10 55.32 -16.62
C LEU A 296 -12.64 54.97 -15.22
N GLU A 297 -12.88 55.99 -14.38
CA GLU A 297 -13.48 55.84 -13.04
C GLU A 297 -12.78 54.78 -12.16
N ASN A 298 -11.44 54.83 -12.04
CA ASN A 298 -10.58 53.84 -11.36
C ASN A 298 -10.47 52.47 -12.03
N ARG A 299 -11.01 52.28 -13.23
CA ARG A 299 -10.73 51.12 -14.08
C ARG A 299 -9.47 51.37 -14.90
N GLU A 300 -8.57 50.40 -14.88
CA GLU A 300 -7.30 50.45 -15.60
C GLU A 300 -7.52 50.33 -17.11
N ILE A 301 -6.82 51.12 -17.91
CA ILE A 301 -6.63 50.92 -19.36
C ILE A 301 -5.15 50.59 -19.54
N ASP A 302 -4.83 49.47 -20.19
CA ASP A 302 -3.44 48.98 -20.28
C ASP A 302 -2.54 50.00 -20.99
N ILE A 303 -3.00 50.54 -22.13
CA ILE A 303 -2.30 51.57 -22.89
C ILE A 303 -3.32 52.60 -23.40
N TYR A 304 -3.15 53.87 -23.04
CA TYR A 304 -4.02 54.94 -23.49
C TYR A 304 -3.26 56.02 -24.27
N LEU A 305 -3.83 56.44 -25.40
CA LEU A 305 -3.32 57.50 -26.28
C LEU A 305 -4.25 58.72 -26.20
N PRO A 306 -3.94 59.72 -25.35
CA PRO A 306 -4.86 60.83 -25.05
C PRO A 306 -5.29 61.64 -26.26
N GLU A 307 -4.37 61.89 -27.20
CA GLU A 307 -4.67 62.74 -28.35
C GLU A 307 -5.63 62.09 -29.34
N LEU A 308 -5.52 60.77 -29.50
CA LEU A 308 -6.42 60.00 -30.39
C LEU A 308 -7.70 59.59 -29.67
N LYS A 309 -7.76 59.71 -28.34
CA LYS A 309 -8.79 59.12 -27.47
C LYS A 309 -8.97 57.63 -27.75
N ILE A 310 -7.85 56.92 -27.93
CA ILE A 310 -7.83 55.47 -28.15
C ILE A 310 -7.21 54.81 -26.93
N GLY A 311 -7.88 53.80 -26.39
CA GLY A 311 -7.33 52.88 -25.40
C GLY A 311 -7.13 51.50 -26.00
N PHE A 312 -6.06 50.81 -25.62
CA PHE A 312 -5.82 49.41 -25.93
C PHE A 312 -5.91 48.57 -24.66
N GLU A 313 -6.55 47.41 -24.79
CA GLU A 313 -6.66 46.38 -23.75
C GLU A 313 -6.05 45.09 -24.28
N PHE A 314 -5.19 44.46 -23.48
CA PHE A 314 -4.58 43.18 -23.80
C PHE A 314 -5.29 42.04 -23.06
N ASP A 315 -6.21 41.39 -23.75
CA ASP A 315 -7.07 40.37 -23.16
C ASP A 315 -6.40 39.00 -23.13
N GLY A 316 -5.88 38.62 -21.96
CA GLY A 316 -5.41 37.25 -21.72
C GLY A 316 -6.49 36.21 -21.95
N THR A 317 -6.20 35.15 -22.73
CA THR A 317 -7.18 34.15 -23.20
C THR A 317 -7.98 33.52 -22.06
N PHE A 318 -7.29 33.17 -20.96
CA PHE A 318 -7.89 32.58 -19.77
C PHE A 318 -8.64 33.61 -18.91
N TRP A 319 -8.04 34.79 -18.69
CA TRP A 319 -8.57 35.80 -17.77
C TRP A 319 -9.84 36.48 -18.27
N HIS A 320 -9.92 36.70 -19.57
CA HIS A 320 -11.08 37.27 -20.25
C HIS A 320 -12.01 36.21 -20.85
N ALA A 321 -11.79 34.94 -20.49
CA ALA A 321 -12.61 33.80 -20.91
C ALA A 321 -12.93 33.84 -22.42
N ASP A 322 -11.92 33.88 -23.28
CA ASP A 322 -12.13 34.11 -24.73
C ASP A 322 -13.27 33.23 -25.30
N PRO A 323 -14.31 33.82 -25.94
CA PRO A 323 -15.48 33.09 -26.41
C PRO A 323 -15.20 31.95 -27.40
N ARG A 324 -14.01 31.91 -28.00
CA ARG A 324 -13.55 30.77 -28.84
C ARG A 324 -13.33 29.50 -28.04
N PHE A 325 -12.98 29.64 -26.76
CA PHE A 325 -12.56 28.52 -25.90
C PHE A 325 -13.49 28.29 -24.69
N TYR A 326 -14.30 29.29 -24.32
CA TYR A 326 -15.16 29.23 -23.13
C TYR A 326 -16.63 29.45 -23.48
N LYS A 327 -17.50 28.72 -22.78
CA LYS A 327 -18.97 28.84 -22.82
C LYS A 327 -19.45 29.73 -21.68
N PRO A 328 -20.67 30.32 -21.79
CA PRO A 328 -21.21 31.24 -20.78
C PRO A 328 -21.13 30.73 -19.33
N ASP A 329 -21.41 29.44 -19.12
CA ASP A 329 -21.47 28.82 -17.79
C ASP A 329 -20.11 28.33 -17.27
N ASP A 330 -19.04 28.41 -18.08
CA ASP A 330 -17.71 27.96 -17.65
C ASP A 330 -17.16 28.86 -16.53
N LEU A 331 -16.54 28.25 -15.52
CA LEU A 331 -16.00 28.95 -14.36
C LEU A 331 -14.52 29.32 -14.55
N ILE A 332 -14.22 30.61 -14.45
CA ILE A 332 -12.88 31.18 -14.41
C ILE A 332 -12.67 31.73 -13.00
N LYS A 333 -11.90 30.97 -12.20
CA LYS A 333 -11.80 31.15 -10.74
C LYS A 333 -13.17 31.06 -10.07
N GLU A 334 -13.71 32.20 -9.64
CA GLU A 334 -14.94 32.32 -8.83
C GLU A 334 -16.09 32.97 -9.64
N GLN A 335 -15.88 33.24 -10.92
CA GLN A 335 -16.85 33.88 -11.81
C GLN A 335 -17.13 33.02 -13.04
N THR A 336 -18.33 33.14 -13.60
CA THR A 336 -18.66 32.55 -14.91
C THR A 336 -18.10 33.40 -16.05
N ALA A 337 -17.85 32.78 -17.21
CA ALA A 337 -17.42 33.48 -18.41
C ALA A 337 -18.42 34.59 -18.81
N ALA A 338 -19.73 34.32 -18.70
CA ALA A 338 -20.78 35.31 -18.94
C ALA A 338 -20.61 36.57 -18.07
N GLN A 339 -20.36 36.39 -16.77
CA GLN A 339 -20.14 37.52 -15.86
C GLN A 339 -18.86 38.31 -16.18
N ILE A 340 -17.85 37.66 -16.75
CA ILE A 340 -16.62 38.33 -17.18
C ILE A 340 -16.91 39.18 -18.43
N TRP A 341 -17.59 38.61 -19.44
CA TRP A 341 -17.96 39.33 -20.65
C TRP A 341 -18.89 40.52 -20.37
N GLU A 342 -19.84 40.37 -19.44
CA GLU A 342 -20.68 41.48 -19.00
C GLU A 342 -19.87 42.64 -18.38
N LYS A 343 -18.80 42.32 -17.63
CA LYS A 343 -17.91 43.33 -17.04
C LYS A 343 -17.06 44.02 -18.11
N ASP A 344 -16.53 43.28 -19.06
CA ASP A 344 -15.75 43.81 -20.19
C ASP A 344 -16.62 44.72 -21.05
N GLU A 345 -17.85 44.29 -21.34
CA GLU A 345 -18.81 45.08 -22.12
C GLU A 345 -19.26 46.35 -21.38
N ALA A 346 -19.48 46.27 -20.07
CA ALA A 346 -19.74 47.46 -19.25
C ALA A 346 -18.57 48.46 -19.28
N LYS A 347 -17.33 47.96 -19.34
CA LYS A 347 -16.12 48.79 -19.49
C LYS A 347 -16.06 49.46 -20.86
N ASN A 348 -16.36 48.71 -21.93
CA ASN A 348 -16.42 49.25 -23.30
C ASN A 348 -17.44 50.39 -23.40
N LYS A 349 -18.65 50.20 -22.86
CA LYS A 349 -19.72 51.22 -22.85
C LYS A 349 -19.35 52.46 -22.05
N LEU A 350 -18.66 52.28 -20.92
CA LEU A 350 -18.16 53.39 -20.13
C LEU A 350 -17.13 54.21 -20.92
N ALA A 351 -16.17 53.54 -21.57
CA ALA A 351 -15.17 54.21 -22.40
C ALA A 351 -15.84 54.98 -23.57
N GLU A 352 -16.80 54.35 -24.25
CA GLU A 352 -17.56 54.98 -25.33
C GLU A 352 -18.33 56.22 -24.85
N SER A 353 -18.95 56.16 -23.65
CA SER A 353 -19.64 57.31 -23.07
C SER A 353 -18.73 58.51 -22.77
N LEU A 354 -17.44 58.26 -22.56
CA LEU A 354 -16.39 59.28 -22.38
C LEU A 354 -15.74 59.70 -23.72
N GLY A 355 -16.23 59.17 -24.84
CA GLY A 355 -15.69 59.44 -26.17
C GLY A 355 -14.35 58.77 -26.44
N ILE A 356 -14.06 57.67 -25.74
CA ILE A 356 -12.82 56.88 -25.88
C ILE A 356 -13.13 55.61 -26.67
N LYS A 357 -12.36 55.37 -27.72
CA LYS A 357 -12.42 54.12 -28.49
C LYS A 357 -11.52 53.09 -27.82
N LEU A 358 -12.13 52.11 -27.15
CA LEU A 358 -11.41 51.01 -26.51
C LEU A 358 -11.24 49.83 -27.48
N ILE A 359 -10.00 49.43 -27.75
CA ILE A 359 -9.63 48.37 -28.69
C ILE A 359 -9.06 47.20 -27.90
N ARG A 360 -9.76 46.06 -27.94
CA ARG A 360 -9.34 44.85 -27.24
C ARG A 360 -8.53 43.94 -28.16
N ILE A 361 -7.26 43.73 -27.83
CA ILE A 361 -6.36 42.80 -28.50
C ILE A 361 -6.40 41.49 -27.73
N LYS A 362 -6.98 40.44 -28.32
CA LYS A 362 -6.99 39.12 -27.69
C LYS A 362 -5.60 38.49 -27.77
N GLU A 363 -5.14 37.91 -26.67
CA GLU A 363 -3.85 37.21 -26.58
C GLU A 363 -3.69 36.15 -27.66
N TYR A 364 -4.74 35.36 -27.93
CA TYR A 364 -4.71 34.35 -28.98
C TYR A 364 -4.45 34.97 -30.36
N ASP A 365 -5.07 36.11 -30.69
CA ASP A 365 -4.83 36.75 -31.98
C ASP A 365 -3.41 37.34 -32.03
N TRP A 366 -2.93 37.95 -30.93
CA TRP A 366 -1.56 38.47 -30.86
C TRP A 366 -0.51 37.38 -31.07
N VAL A 367 -0.74 36.18 -30.52
CA VAL A 367 0.20 35.05 -30.66
C VAL A 367 0.15 34.44 -32.06
N ASN A 368 -1.04 34.33 -32.68
CA ASN A 368 -1.20 33.59 -33.93
C ASN A 368 -1.18 34.47 -35.19
N ASN A 369 -1.57 35.73 -35.08
CA ASN A 369 -1.76 36.68 -36.18
C ASN A 369 -1.05 38.01 -35.90
N GLN A 370 0.12 37.98 -35.24
CA GLN A 370 0.79 39.16 -34.69
C GLN A 370 1.03 40.26 -35.73
N GLU A 371 1.48 39.91 -36.93
CA GLU A 371 1.81 40.88 -37.98
C GLU A 371 0.57 41.60 -38.51
N GLU A 372 -0.56 40.90 -38.68
CA GLU A 372 -1.83 41.51 -39.10
C GLU A 372 -2.36 42.48 -38.04
N ILE A 373 -2.23 42.14 -36.76
CA ILE A 373 -2.60 43.04 -35.67
C ILE A 373 -1.69 44.26 -35.62
N LYS A 374 -0.38 44.08 -35.80
CA LYS A 374 0.57 45.19 -35.87
C LYS A 374 0.23 46.15 -37.01
N GLU A 375 -0.14 45.64 -38.18
CA GLU A 375 -0.61 46.49 -39.29
C GLU A 375 -1.91 47.21 -38.95
N TYR A 376 -2.89 46.52 -38.37
CA TYR A 376 -4.13 47.13 -37.90
C TYR A 376 -3.89 48.26 -36.90
N ILE A 377 -3.01 48.04 -35.91
CA ILE A 377 -2.65 49.06 -34.91
C ILE A 377 -1.98 50.26 -35.58
N LYS A 378 -1.05 50.04 -36.52
CA LYS A 378 -0.41 51.14 -37.27
C LYS A 378 -1.46 52.02 -37.96
N LEU A 379 -2.45 51.43 -38.62
CA LEU A 379 -3.53 52.18 -39.27
C LEU A 379 -4.37 53.05 -38.31
N LEU A 380 -4.33 52.75 -37.01
CA LEU A 380 -5.08 53.48 -35.98
C LEU A 380 -4.27 54.58 -35.30
N ILE A 381 -2.94 54.48 -35.28
CA ILE A 381 -2.05 55.36 -34.51
C ILE A 381 -1.15 56.25 -35.38
N ILE A 382 -1.12 56.04 -36.69
CA ILE A 382 -0.55 56.98 -37.68
C ILE A 382 -1.50 58.19 -37.80
#